data_AF-A0A968L359-F1
#
_entry.id   AF-A0A968L359-F1
#
_cell.length_a   1.000
_cell.length_b   1.000
_cell.length_c   1.000
_cell.angle_alpha   90.00
_cell.angle_beta   90.00
_cell.angle_gamma   90.00
#
_symmetry.space_group_name_H-M   'P 1'
#
loop_
_entity.id
_entity.type
_entity.pdbx_description
1 polymer ?
#
loop_
_entity_poly.entity_id
_entity_poly.type
_entity_poly.pdbx_seq_one_letter_code
_entity_poly.pdbx_strand_id
1 'polypeptide(L)'
;MKIVVIFETQNQALFSFKYDDEEIDELDRLFDQWQDIEYLEDFFTRNRSDLTSGFFGKISIEEAVLQTRKDAKELQKQFLAIEESDENNPLYLNSYFKPLDNITYKQNELEKTKAYGIIENSWLRLYAIRVPENYFIITGGTIKLTRTMRERSHTQNELDRLDNCLAFLRANGIFDEDAIRD
;
A
#
# COMPACT_ATOMS: atom_id res chain seq x y z
N MET A 1 16.18 -8.71 0.63
CA MET A 1 15.24 -7.57 0.68
C MET A 1 15.93 -6.40 1.35
N LYS A 2 15.66 -5.17 0.94
CA LYS A 2 16.16 -3.94 1.59
C LYS A 2 15.01 -2.98 1.87
N ILE A 3 15.19 -2.07 2.82
CA ILE A 3 14.25 -0.99 3.10
C ILE A 3 14.84 0.29 2.53
N VAL A 4 14.04 1.06 1.80
CA VAL A 4 14.43 2.36 1.24
C VAL A 4 13.54 3.46 1.81
N VAL A 5 14.10 4.65 1.99
CA VAL A 5 13.35 5.84 2.40
C VAL A 5 12.59 6.37 1.18
N ILE A 6 11.27 6.58 1.34
CA ILE A 6 10.45 7.32 0.36
C ILE A 6 10.47 8.79 0.73
N PHE A 7 10.08 9.11 1.96
CA PHE A 7 10.26 10.42 2.54
C PHE A 7 10.41 10.32 4.06
N GLU A 8 11.03 11.33 4.65
CA GLU A 8 11.23 11.43 6.09
C GLU A 8 11.10 12.90 6.52
N THR A 9 10.28 13.14 7.53
CA THR A 9 10.15 14.44 8.18
C THR A 9 10.50 14.31 9.66
N GLN A 10 10.44 15.40 10.42
CA GLN A 10 10.80 15.40 11.85
C GLN A 10 9.99 14.38 12.68
N ASN A 11 8.73 14.09 12.30
CA ASN A 11 7.78 13.35 13.14
C ASN A 11 7.21 12.09 12.48
N GLN A 12 7.61 11.78 11.24
CA GLN A 12 7.10 10.63 10.49
C GLN A 12 8.02 10.24 9.34
N ALA A 13 7.94 8.99 8.91
CA ALA A 13 8.62 8.53 7.71
C ALA A 13 7.83 7.44 6.99
N LEU A 14 7.90 7.50 5.67
CA LEU A 14 7.43 6.43 4.80
C LEU A 14 8.64 5.76 4.17
N PHE A 15 8.71 4.45 4.32
CA PHE A 15 9.70 3.60 3.69
C PHE A 15 9.00 2.63 2.75
N SER A 16 9.79 1.93 1.94
CA SER A 16 9.31 0.89 1.03
C SER A 16 10.30 -0.25 0.98
N PHE A 17 9.81 -1.48 0.86
CA PHE A 17 10.68 -2.60 0.57
C PHE A 17 11.14 -2.56 -0.88
N LYS A 18 12.44 -2.77 -1.10
CA LYS A 18 13.01 -3.16 -2.39
C LYS A 18 13.34 -4.65 -2.33
N TYR A 19 12.66 -5.45 -3.12
CA TYR A 19 12.87 -6.89 -3.20
C TYR A 19 14.14 -7.21 -4.02
N ASP A 20 14.76 -8.37 -3.76
CA ASP A 20 16.12 -8.65 -4.26
C ASP A 20 16.23 -8.70 -5.79
N ASP A 21 15.15 -9.08 -6.47
CA ASP A 21 15.07 -9.19 -7.93
C ASP A 21 14.40 -7.97 -8.59
N GLU A 22 14.13 -6.91 -7.83
CA GLU A 22 13.46 -5.70 -8.33
C GLU A 22 14.46 -4.53 -8.46
N GLU A 23 14.36 -3.78 -9.56
CA GLU A 23 15.24 -2.63 -9.84
C GLU A 23 14.88 -1.40 -9.00
N ILE A 24 13.58 -1.24 -8.70
CA ILE A 24 13.00 -0.14 -7.94
C ILE A 24 12.31 -0.67 -6.69
N ASP A 25 11.99 0.22 -5.75
CA ASP A 25 11.22 -0.19 -4.58
C ASP A 25 9.75 -0.46 -4.91
N GLU A 26 9.07 -1.11 -3.99
CA GLU A 26 7.72 -1.60 -4.21
C GLU A 26 6.68 -0.49 -4.40
N LEU A 27 6.85 0.67 -3.77
CA LEU A 27 5.90 1.78 -3.91
C LEU A 27 5.97 2.36 -5.32
N ASP A 28 7.18 2.62 -5.81
CA ASP A 28 7.42 3.07 -7.19
C ASP A 28 6.94 2.02 -8.20
N ARG A 29 7.27 0.74 -7.98
CA ARG A 29 6.82 -0.38 -8.83
C ARG A 29 5.30 -0.44 -8.95
N LEU A 30 4.58 -0.26 -7.83
CA LEU A 30 3.12 -0.25 -7.82
C LEU A 30 2.56 0.95 -8.59
N PHE A 31 3.16 2.12 -8.41
CA PHE A 31 2.72 3.33 -9.10
C PHE A 31 2.95 3.27 -10.61
N ASP A 32 4.09 2.75 -11.06
CA ASP A 32 4.34 2.49 -12.48
C ASP A 32 3.30 1.53 -13.05
N GLN A 33 3.06 0.41 -12.36
CA GLN A 33 2.07 -0.60 -12.76
C GLN A 33 0.63 -0.05 -12.76
N TRP A 34 0.27 0.82 -11.82
CA TRP A 34 -1.06 1.46 -11.79
C TRP A 34 -1.20 2.64 -12.77
N GLN A 35 -0.12 3.08 -13.42
CA GLN A 35 -0.17 4.03 -14.52
C GLN A 35 -0.11 3.38 -15.90
N ASP A 36 0.35 2.14 -15.99
CA ASP A 36 0.44 1.34 -17.20
C ASP A 36 -0.95 0.89 -17.69
N ILE A 37 -1.30 1.29 -18.92
CA ILE A 37 -2.59 0.98 -19.52
C ILE A 37 -2.69 -0.50 -19.89
N GLU A 38 -1.63 -1.08 -20.47
CA GLU A 38 -1.62 -2.47 -20.94
C GLU A 38 -1.76 -3.43 -19.76
N TYR A 39 -0.99 -3.18 -18.69
CA TYR A 39 -1.12 -3.95 -17.45
C TYR A 39 -2.56 -3.91 -16.90
N LEU A 40 -3.17 -2.73 -16.85
CA LEU A 40 -4.51 -2.57 -16.28
C LEU A 40 -5.59 -3.21 -17.16
N GLU A 41 -5.53 -3.06 -18.48
CA GLU A 41 -6.44 -3.72 -19.41
C GLU A 41 -6.38 -5.25 -19.24
N ASP A 42 -5.16 -5.80 -19.14
CA ASP A 42 -4.95 -7.22 -18.90
C ASP A 42 -5.46 -7.66 -17.53
N PHE A 43 -5.22 -6.87 -16.48
CA PHE A 43 -5.71 -7.17 -15.14
C PHE A 43 -7.24 -7.21 -15.11
N PHE A 44 -7.90 -6.18 -15.63
CA PHE A 44 -9.37 -6.10 -15.61
C PHE A 44 -10.02 -7.11 -16.55
N THR A 45 -9.37 -7.45 -17.68
CA THR A 45 -9.86 -8.51 -18.57
C THR A 45 -9.81 -9.87 -17.89
N ARG A 46 -8.71 -10.19 -17.23
CA ARG A 46 -8.56 -11.46 -16.48
C ARG A 46 -9.49 -11.56 -15.28
N ASN A 47 -9.80 -10.43 -14.63
CA ASN A 47 -10.67 -10.37 -13.45
C ASN A 47 -12.08 -9.81 -13.76
N ARG A 48 -12.54 -9.95 -15.01
CA ARG A 48 -13.81 -9.35 -15.47
C ARG A 48 -15.01 -9.76 -14.62
N SER A 49 -15.08 -11.03 -14.21
CA SER A 49 -16.17 -11.53 -13.35
C SER A 49 -16.27 -10.78 -12.03
N ASP A 50 -15.13 -10.37 -11.47
CA ASP A 50 -15.06 -9.67 -10.19
C ASP A 50 -15.40 -8.20 -10.37
N LEU A 51 -14.88 -7.58 -11.44
CA LEU A 51 -15.20 -6.21 -11.82
C LEU A 51 -16.71 -6.02 -12.00
N THR A 52 -17.37 -6.98 -12.65
CA THR A 52 -18.82 -6.93 -12.94
C THR A 52 -19.69 -7.59 -11.86
N SER A 53 -19.12 -7.99 -10.73
CA SER A 53 -19.86 -8.67 -9.64
C SER A 53 -20.93 -7.79 -8.98
N GLY A 54 -20.90 -6.49 -9.25
CA GLY A 54 -21.76 -5.47 -8.63
C GLY A 54 -21.19 -4.91 -7.32
N PHE A 55 -20.07 -5.45 -6.81
CA PHE A 55 -19.45 -4.95 -5.58
C PHE A 55 -18.98 -3.49 -5.69
N PHE A 56 -18.47 -3.10 -6.86
CA PHE A 56 -18.08 -1.72 -7.20
C PHE A 56 -19.05 -1.06 -8.19
N GLY A 57 -20.28 -1.57 -8.29
CA GLY A 57 -21.25 -1.13 -9.31
C GLY A 57 -20.96 -1.71 -10.70
N LYS A 58 -21.57 -1.10 -11.73
CA LYS A 58 -21.35 -1.48 -13.13
C LYS A 58 -20.36 -0.49 -13.75
N ILE A 59 -19.28 -1.02 -14.32
CA ILE A 59 -18.23 -0.23 -14.97
C ILE A 59 -17.63 -1.05 -16.12
N SER A 60 -17.27 -0.38 -17.21
CA SER A 60 -16.51 -0.99 -18.31
C SER A 60 -15.03 -1.16 -17.94
N ILE A 61 -14.27 -1.90 -18.74
CA ILE A 61 -12.83 -2.06 -18.50
C ILE A 61 -12.12 -0.74 -18.74
N GLU A 62 -12.48 -0.04 -19.80
CA GLU A 62 -11.93 1.24 -20.19
C GLU A 62 -12.12 2.28 -19.08
N GLU A 63 -13.32 2.35 -18.51
CA GLU A 63 -13.60 3.21 -17.35
C GLU A 63 -12.81 2.77 -16.11
N ALA A 64 -12.68 1.45 -15.86
CA ALA A 64 -11.91 0.95 -14.73
C ALA A 64 -10.41 1.28 -14.85
N VAL A 65 -9.84 1.20 -16.05
CA VAL A 65 -8.46 1.61 -16.34
C VAL A 65 -8.28 3.10 -16.03
N LEU A 66 -9.15 3.96 -16.60
CA LEU A 66 -9.08 5.40 -16.37
C LEU A 66 -9.23 5.77 -14.90
N GLN A 67 -10.19 5.15 -14.21
CA GLN A 67 -10.46 5.38 -12.79
C GLN A 67 -9.27 4.95 -11.93
N THR A 68 -8.66 3.80 -12.21
CA THR A 68 -7.49 3.30 -11.47
C THR A 68 -6.30 4.22 -11.61
N ARG A 69 -6.01 4.67 -12.84
CA ARG A 69 -4.89 5.58 -13.10
C ARG A 69 -5.11 6.93 -12.41
N LYS A 70 -6.34 7.45 -12.44
CA LYS A 70 -6.70 8.68 -11.72
C LYS A 70 -6.50 8.50 -10.22
N ASP A 71 -6.98 7.39 -9.66
CA ASP A 71 -6.85 7.09 -8.24
C ASP A 71 -5.39 7.01 -7.78
N ALA A 72 -4.56 6.29 -8.52
CA ALA A 72 -3.14 6.17 -8.24
C ALA A 72 -2.44 7.54 -8.27
N LYS A 73 -2.80 8.44 -9.20
CA LYS A 73 -2.26 9.82 -9.22
C LYS A 73 -2.68 10.62 -8.00
N GLU A 74 -3.95 10.53 -7.58
CA GLU A 74 -4.41 11.23 -6.39
C GLU A 74 -3.76 10.66 -5.12
N LEU A 75 -3.50 9.35 -5.07
CA LEU A 75 -2.77 8.73 -3.97
C LEU A 75 -1.30 9.18 -3.90
N GLN A 76 -0.60 9.30 -5.03
CA GLN A 76 0.73 9.90 -5.08
C GLN A 76 0.72 11.34 -4.56
N LYS A 77 -0.22 12.16 -5.04
CA LYS A 77 -0.37 13.55 -4.56
C LYS A 77 -0.64 13.62 -3.06
N GLN A 78 -1.37 12.65 -2.51
CA GLN A 78 -1.59 12.58 -1.06
C GLN A 78 -0.28 12.33 -0.30
N PHE A 79 0.59 11.42 -0.76
CA PHE A 79 1.88 11.22 -0.11
C PHE A 79 2.79 12.45 -0.20
N LEU A 80 2.82 13.12 -1.36
CA LEU A 80 3.51 14.40 -1.50
C LEU A 80 2.95 15.46 -0.56
N ALA A 81 1.62 15.57 -0.43
CA ALA A 81 1.00 16.53 0.48
C ALA A 81 1.29 16.21 1.97
N ILE A 82 1.49 14.94 2.31
CA ILE A 82 1.89 14.52 3.66
C ILE A 82 3.34 14.94 3.93
N GLU A 83 4.24 14.65 2.99
CA GLU A 83 5.65 15.04 3.05
C GLU A 83 5.81 16.56 3.18
N GLU A 84 5.07 17.33 2.38
CA GLU A 84 5.14 18.79 2.30
C GLU A 84 4.26 19.51 3.34
N SER A 85 3.58 18.79 4.24
CA SER A 85 2.65 19.41 5.20
C SER A 85 3.34 20.34 6.21
N ASP A 86 2.65 21.43 6.58
CA ASP A 86 3.16 22.43 7.52
C ASP A 86 3.36 21.81 8.92
N GLU A 87 4.50 22.09 9.55
CA GLU A 87 4.81 21.61 10.90
C GLU A 87 3.78 22.01 11.96
N ASN A 88 3.08 23.14 11.76
CA ASN A 88 2.02 23.63 12.64
C ASN A 88 0.65 22.99 12.35
N ASN A 89 0.49 22.35 11.20
CA ASN A 89 -0.71 21.61 10.82
C ASN A 89 -0.36 20.36 9.98
N PRO A 90 0.34 19.39 10.59
CA PRO A 90 0.88 18.25 9.87
C PRO A 90 -0.22 17.27 9.46
N LEU A 91 -0.09 16.71 8.26
CA LEU A 91 -0.85 15.54 7.85
C LEU A 91 -0.07 14.30 8.28
N TYR A 92 -0.69 13.40 9.03
CA TYR A 92 -0.02 12.22 9.56
C TYR A 92 -0.37 10.93 8.81
N LEU A 93 0.64 10.08 8.54
CA LEU A 93 0.46 8.77 7.91
C LEU A 93 -0.57 7.89 8.65
N ASN A 94 -0.65 7.95 9.99
CA ASN A 94 -1.63 7.21 10.79
C ASN A 94 -3.11 7.53 10.44
N SER A 95 -3.36 8.68 9.81
CA SER A 95 -4.70 9.07 9.36
C SER A 95 -5.13 8.28 8.13
N TYR A 96 -4.17 7.77 7.36
CA TYR A 96 -4.39 7.10 6.06
C TYR A 96 -4.21 5.58 6.14
N PHE A 97 -3.26 5.10 6.95
CA PHE A 97 -3.09 3.68 7.21
C PHE A 97 -4.01 3.21 8.33
N LYS A 98 -4.72 2.12 8.09
CA LYS A 98 -5.61 1.46 9.05
C LYS A 98 -5.12 0.04 9.32
N PRO A 99 -5.34 -0.51 10.53
CA PRO A 99 -5.06 -1.91 10.79
C PRO A 99 -5.65 -2.83 9.71
N LEU A 100 -4.86 -3.81 9.28
CA LEU A 100 -5.30 -4.78 8.27
C LEU A 100 -6.48 -5.60 8.82
N ASP A 101 -6.39 -5.99 10.09
CA ASP A 101 -7.39 -6.73 10.86
C ASP A 101 -7.75 -5.95 12.13
N ASN A 102 -8.91 -6.25 12.73
CA ASN A 102 -9.40 -5.59 13.95
C ASN A 102 -8.67 -6.05 15.23
N ILE A 103 -7.38 -6.36 15.14
CA ILE A 103 -6.59 -6.78 16.31
C ILE A 103 -6.14 -5.52 17.06
N THR A 104 -6.21 -5.56 18.38
CA THR A 104 -5.73 -4.46 19.23
C THR A 104 -4.21 -4.35 19.10
N TYR A 105 -3.74 -3.24 18.53
CA TYR A 105 -2.34 -2.85 18.55
C TYR A 105 -1.81 -2.77 19.98
N LYS A 106 -0.63 -3.34 20.22
CA LYS A 106 0.14 -3.06 21.43
C LYS A 106 1.32 -2.17 21.10
N GLN A 107 1.65 -1.28 22.02
CA GLN A 107 2.82 -0.45 21.93
C GLN A 107 4.08 -1.32 21.76
N ASN A 108 4.95 -0.98 20.80
CA ASN A 108 6.16 -1.71 20.40
C ASN A 108 5.93 -3.06 19.69
N GLU A 109 4.73 -3.30 19.14
CA GLU A 109 4.48 -4.44 18.24
C GLU A 109 4.39 -3.95 16.79
N LEU A 110 5.08 -4.64 15.88
CA LEU A 110 4.87 -4.44 14.44
C LEU A 110 3.44 -4.80 14.04
N GLU A 111 2.79 -3.96 13.25
CA GLU A 111 1.40 -4.16 12.85
C GLU A 111 1.21 -4.12 11.34
N LYS A 112 0.45 -5.08 10.81
CA LYS A 112 0.02 -5.06 9.41
C LYS A 112 -1.06 -4.01 9.22
N THR A 113 -0.88 -3.14 8.24
CA THR A 113 -1.80 -2.04 7.93
C THR A 113 -2.12 -1.98 6.44
N LYS A 114 -3.16 -1.22 6.10
CA LYS A 114 -3.61 -0.95 4.75
C LYS A 114 -4.02 0.51 4.60
N ALA A 115 -3.72 1.10 3.46
CA ALA A 115 -4.32 2.34 2.98
C ALA A 115 -5.21 2.05 1.76
N TYR A 116 -6.19 2.90 1.53
CA TYR A 116 -7.06 2.86 0.37
C TYR A 116 -6.62 3.91 -0.65
N GLY A 117 -6.98 3.75 -1.92
CA GLY A 117 -6.95 4.87 -2.85
C GLY A 117 -7.89 5.99 -2.41
N ILE A 118 -7.76 7.14 -3.07
CA ILE A 118 -8.38 8.41 -2.69
C ILE A 118 -9.81 8.52 -3.19
N ILE A 119 -10.06 8.03 -4.40
CA ILE A 119 -11.35 8.18 -5.04
C ILE A 119 -12.43 7.40 -4.27
N GLU A 120 -13.67 7.87 -4.39
CA GLU A 120 -14.82 7.13 -3.89
C GLU A 120 -14.88 5.74 -4.53
N ASN A 121 -15.18 4.72 -3.72
CA ASN A 121 -15.23 3.32 -4.13
C ASN A 121 -13.91 2.83 -4.76
N SER A 122 -12.76 3.38 -4.34
CA SER A 122 -11.45 2.87 -4.73
C SER A 122 -11.33 1.37 -4.47
N TRP A 123 -10.76 0.65 -5.43
CA TRP A 123 -10.29 -0.74 -5.29
C TRP A 123 -8.78 -0.85 -5.06
N LEU A 124 -8.04 0.26 -5.07
CA LEU A 124 -6.61 0.26 -4.74
C LEU A 124 -6.41 0.03 -3.25
N ARG A 125 -5.53 -0.90 -2.89
CA ARG A 125 -5.07 -1.09 -1.52
C ARG A 125 -3.55 -1.09 -1.54
N LEU A 126 -2.99 -0.29 -0.65
CA LEU A 126 -1.57 -0.27 -0.36
C LEU A 126 -1.37 -0.91 1.01
N TYR A 127 -0.40 -1.81 1.13
CA TYR A 127 -0.14 -2.59 2.33
C TYR A 127 1.19 -2.19 2.94
N ALA A 128 1.22 -2.00 4.25
CA ALA A 128 2.41 -1.59 4.97
C ALA A 128 2.52 -2.28 6.33
N ILE A 129 3.74 -2.37 6.85
CA ILE A 129 3.97 -2.65 8.27
C ILE A 129 4.15 -1.31 8.98
N ARG A 130 3.34 -1.06 10.01
CA ARG A 130 3.59 -0.01 10.98
C ARG A 130 4.64 -0.50 11.97
N VAL A 131 5.71 0.27 12.14
CA VAL A 131 6.79 -0.04 13.08
C VAL A 131 6.51 0.70 14.41
N PRO A 132 6.93 1.96 14.64
CA PRO A 132 6.25 2.82 15.61
C PRO A 132 5.16 3.69 14.98
N GLU A 133 4.49 4.52 15.80
CA GLU A 133 3.46 5.44 15.32
C GLU A 133 4.04 6.43 14.30
N ASN A 134 3.37 6.61 13.15
CA ASN A 134 3.78 7.44 12.02
C ASN A 134 5.00 6.95 11.22
N TYR A 135 5.49 5.74 11.47
CA TYR A 135 6.55 5.13 10.66
C TYR A 135 6.03 3.86 9.99
N PHE A 136 6.01 3.88 8.67
CA PHE A 136 5.40 2.83 7.86
C PHE A 136 6.36 2.34 6.79
N ILE A 137 6.39 1.02 6.58
CA ILE A 137 7.16 0.39 5.51
C ILE A 137 6.19 -0.27 4.52
N ILE A 138 6.12 0.26 3.29
CA ILE A 138 5.32 -0.32 2.22
C ILE A 138 5.86 -1.71 1.90
N THR A 139 4.95 -2.67 1.95
CA THR A 139 5.22 -4.07 1.61
C THR A 139 4.72 -4.42 0.22
N GLY A 140 3.64 -3.79 -0.24
CA GLY A 140 2.99 -4.20 -1.48
C GLY A 140 1.65 -3.51 -1.66
N GLY A 141 0.93 -3.91 -2.70
CA GLY A 141 -0.33 -3.29 -3.05
C GLY A 141 -1.05 -4.05 -4.15
N THR A 142 -2.36 -3.83 -4.25
CA THR A 142 -3.19 -4.53 -5.22
C THR A 142 -4.41 -3.73 -5.64
N ILE A 143 -4.96 -4.09 -6.80
CA ILE A 143 -6.35 -3.81 -7.16
C ILE A 143 -7.19 -4.94 -6.56
N LYS A 144 -8.07 -4.64 -5.60
CA LYS A 144 -8.90 -5.64 -4.91
C LYS A 144 -10.36 -5.47 -5.30
N LEU A 145 -10.82 -6.38 -6.16
CA LEU A 145 -12.19 -6.41 -6.67
C LEU A 145 -13.18 -7.23 -5.83
N THR A 146 -12.70 -7.89 -4.76
CA THR A 146 -13.48 -8.80 -3.91
C THR A 146 -13.67 -8.26 -2.49
N ARG A 147 -14.50 -8.92 -1.67
CA ARG A 147 -14.74 -8.50 -0.28
C ARG A 147 -13.57 -8.82 0.65
N THR A 148 -12.94 -9.96 0.49
CA THR A 148 -11.85 -10.47 1.34
C THR A 148 -10.61 -10.78 0.50
N MET A 149 -9.42 -10.77 1.13
CA MET A 149 -8.14 -11.01 0.43
C MET A 149 -7.89 -12.49 0.11
N ARG A 150 -8.67 -13.41 0.67
CA ARG A 150 -8.49 -14.86 0.47
C ARG A 150 -9.24 -15.41 -0.75
N GLU A 151 -9.97 -14.55 -1.46
CA GLU A 151 -10.78 -14.96 -2.61
C GLU A 151 -9.99 -15.10 -3.91
N ARG A 152 -8.85 -14.40 -4.03
CA ARG A 152 -8.02 -14.39 -5.25
C ARG A 152 -6.55 -14.53 -4.93
N SER A 153 -5.80 -15.18 -5.84
CA SER A 153 -4.37 -15.42 -5.67
C SER A 153 -3.58 -14.12 -5.53
N HIS A 154 -3.86 -13.09 -6.32
CA HIS A 154 -3.15 -11.81 -6.25
C HIS A 154 -3.30 -11.14 -4.87
N THR A 155 -4.48 -11.17 -4.26
CA THR A 155 -4.67 -10.64 -2.89
C THR A 155 -4.12 -11.57 -1.81
N GLN A 156 -4.11 -12.89 -2.03
CA GLN A 156 -3.49 -13.84 -1.10
C GLN A 156 -1.97 -13.68 -1.07
N ASN A 157 -1.34 -13.48 -2.24
CA ASN A 157 0.09 -13.23 -2.34
C ASN A 157 0.50 -11.99 -1.54
N GLU A 158 -0.33 -10.94 -1.50
CA GLU A 158 -0.06 -9.76 -0.66
C GLU A 158 -0.18 -10.06 0.85
N LEU A 159 -1.05 -10.98 1.27
CA LEU A 159 -1.07 -11.44 2.67
C LEU A 159 0.22 -12.18 3.02
N ASP A 160 0.65 -13.09 2.14
CA ASP A 160 1.86 -13.88 2.34
C ASP A 160 3.10 -12.97 2.35
N ARG A 161 3.11 -11.94 1.50
CA ARG A 161 4.16 -10.91 1.45
C ARG A 161 4.19 -10.10 2.74
N LEU A 162 3.05 -9.64 3.26
CA LEU A 162 2.97 -8.99 4.58
C LEU A 162 3.54 -9.87 5.69
N ASP A 163 3.23 -11.17 5.69
CA ASP A 163 3.79 -12.13 6.66
C ASP A 163 5.31 -12.27 6.54
N ASN A 164 5.82 -12.37 5.33
CA ASN A 164 7.26 -12.47 5.07
C ASN A 164 8.01 -11.20 5.48
N CYS A 165 7.49 -10.01 5.15
CA CYS A 165 8.07 -8.74 5.57
C CYS A 165 8.07 -8.59 7.09
N LEU A 166 6.97 -8.97 7.75
CA LEU A 166 6.87 -8.94 9.21
C LEU A 166 7.90 -9.88 9.86
N ALA A 167 8.10 -11.08 9.31
CA ALA A 167 9.11 -12.02 9.77
C ALA A 167 10.53 -11.49 9.55
N PHE A 168 10.79 -10.85 8.40
CA PHE A 168 12.06 -10.20 8.10
C PHE A 168 12.41 -9.12 9.13
N LEU A 169 11.48 -8.19 9.42
CA LEU A 169 11.71 -7.12 10.40
C LEU A 169 12.03 -7.69 11.79
N ARG A 170 11.26 -8.69 12.24
CA ARG A 170 11.50 -9.38 13.53
C ARG A 170 12.86 -10.06 13.59
N ALA A 171 13.26 -10.75 12.53
CA ALA A 171 14.53 -11.47 12.48
C ALA A 171 15.74 -10.52 12.51
N ASN A 172 15.58 -9.29 12.02
CA ASN A 172 16.63 -8.27 12.00
C ASN A 172 16.54 -7.29 13.18
N GLY A 173 15.59 -7.46 14.11
CA GLY A 173 15.49 -6.60 15.29
C GLY A 173 14.89 -5.21 15.02
N ILE A 174 14.17 -5.03 13.91
CA ILE A 174 13.63 -3.73 13.48
C ILE A 174 12.28 -3.50 14.16
N PHE A 175 12.28 -2.69 15.23
CA PHE A 175 11.09 -2.42 16.06
C PHE A 175 10.84 -0.93 16.36
N ASP A 176 11.76 -0.06 15.99
CA ASP A 176 11.69 1.39 16.18
C ASP A 176 12.29 2.11 14.96
N GLU A 177 12.17 3.44 14.93
CA GLU A 177 12.63 4.28 13.84
C GLU A 177 14.16 4.24 13.63
N ASP A 178 14.94 4.04 14.69
CA ASP A 178 16.40 3.99 14.61
C ASP A 178 16.85 2.70 13.93
N ALA A 179 16.26 1.57 14.32
CA ALA A 179 16.57 0.26 13.74
C ALA A 179 16.15 0.13 12.26
N ILE A 180 15.25 0.98 11.74
CA ILE A 180 14.92 1.00 10.30
C ILE A 180 16.06 1.60 9.48
N ARG A 181 16.83 2.54 10.07
CA ARG A 181 17.86 3.33 9.39
C ARG A 181 19.23 2.65 9.36
N ASP A 182 19.46 1.69 10.26
CA ASP A 182 20.68 0.87 10.38
C ASP A 182 20.78 -0.23 9.30
#